data_AF-A0A1A8QXV6-F1
#
_entry.id   AF-A0A1A8QXV6-F1
#
_cell.length_a   1.000
_cell.length_b   1.000
_cell.length_c   1.000
_cell.angle_alpha   90.00
_cell.angle_beta   90.00
_cell.angle_gamma   90.00
#
_symmetry.space_group_name_H-M   'P 1'
#
loop_
_entity.id
_entity.type
_entity.pdbx_description
1 polymer ?
#
loop_
_entity_poly.entity_id
_entity_poly.type
_entity_poly.pdbx_seq_one_letter_code
_entity_poly.pdbx_strand_id
1 'polypeptide(L)' 'GSNAGEETRQTASFPVLSIKVTTRAALHASKGDTVSLSCTFASTSTPTSKMTVDWSYKPQTGGPTH' A
#
# COMPACT_ATOMS: atom_id res chain seq x y z
N GLY A 1 11.93 -8.65 -56.55
CA GLY A 1 11.76 -7.86 -55.32
C GLY A 1 10.32 -7.96 -54.88
N SER A 2 10.09 -8.29 -53.62
CA SER A 2 8.83 -8.04 -52.91
C SER A 2 9.17 -8.05 -51.41
N ASN A 3 9.05 -6.88 -50.78
CA ASN A 3 9.17 -6.72 -49.33
C ASN A 3 7.88 -7.26 -48.68
N ALA A 4 8.00 -8.26 -47.81
CA ALA A 4 6.94 -8.64 -46.89
C ALA A 4 7.11 -7.79 -45.63
N GLY A 5 6.10 -6.96 -45.32
CA GLY A 5 6.11 -6.08 -44.16
C GLY A 5 6.19 -6.85 -42.85
N GLU A 6 7.13 -6.45 -42.01
CA GLU A 6 7.25 -6.93 -40.63
C GLU A 6 6.15 -6.27 -39.79
N GLU A 7 5.10 -7.03 -39.47
CA GLU A 7 4.08 -6.60 -38.50
C GLU A 7 4.66 -6.73 -37.08
N THR A 8 5.27 -5.65 -36.59
CA THR A 8 5.81 -5.61 -35.23
C THR A 8 4.64 -5.62 -34.24
N ARG A 9 4.44 -6.75 -33.54
CA ARG A 9 3.53 -6.83 -32.39
C ARG A 9 4.01 -5.86 -31.31
N GLN A 10 3.30 -4.74 -31.16
CA GLN A 10 3.54 -3.77 -30.10
C GLN A 10 3.11 -4.37 -28.76
N THR A 11 4.04 -4.99 -28.03
CA THR A 11 3.79 -5.43 -26.65
C THR A 11 3.71 -4.20 -25.76
N ALA A 12 2.52 -3.90 -25.24
CA ALA A 12 2.34 -2.83 -24.28
C ALA A 12 3.00 -3.21 -22.94
N SER A 13 3.97 -2.39 -22.50
CA SER A 13 4.53 -2.45 -21.15
C SER A 13 3.75 -1.49 -20.26
N PHE A 14 3.17 -2.00 -19.18
CA PHE A 14 2.55 -1.16 -18.15
C PHE A 14 3.57 -0.87 -17.04
N PRO A 15 3.63 0.37 -16.51
CA PRO A 15 4.51 0.68 -15.40
C PRO A 15 4.10 -0.12 -14.16
N VAL A 16 5.08 -0.76 -13.52
CA VAL A 16 4.88 -1.38 -12.21
C VAL A 16 4.70 -0.26 -11.20
N LEU A 17 3.50 -0.16 -10.61
CA LEU A 17 3.23 0.78 -9.54
C LEU A 17 3.56 0.14 -8.19
N SER A 18 4.27 0.88 -7.34
CA SER A 18 4.60 0.43 -6.00
C SER A 18 4.13 1.44 -4.97
N ILE A 19 3.80 0.94 -3.78
CA ILE A 19 3.47 1.74 -2.60
C ILE A 19 4.40 1.29 -1.49
N LYS A 20 5.17 2.24 -0.95
CA LYS A 20 5.96 2.02 0.26
C LYS A 20 5.17 2.56 1.45
N VAL A 21 4.93 1.69 2.42
CA VAL A 21 4.25 2.01 3.68
C VAL A 21 5.29 2.01 4.79
N THR A 22 5.37 3.07 5.58
CA THR A 22 6.26 3.16 6.74
C THR A 22 5.46 3.46 8.00
N THR A 23 5.63 2.64 9.02
CA THR A 23 4.98 2.78 10.33
C THR A 23 5.96 2.39 11.45
N ARG A 24 5.64 2.74 12.69
CA ARG A 24 6.42 2.32 13.87
C ARG A 24 6.16 0.84 14.16
N ALA A 25 7.24 0.08 14.43
CA ALA A 25 7.16 -1.36 14.68
C ALA A 25 6.47 -1.71 16.01
N ALA A 26 6.56 -0.82 17.00
CA ALA A 26 5.91 -0.98 18.29
C ALA A 26 5.42 0.37 18.82
N LEU A 27 4.33 0.32 19.57
CA LEU A 27 3.76 1.46 20.28
C LEU A 27 3.59 1.07 21.74
N HIS A 28 4.06 1.93 22.62
CA HIS A 28 3.85 1.78 24.05
C HIS A 28 2.73 2.73 24.46
N ALA A 29 1.68 2.18 25.04
CA ALA A 29 0.49 2.89 25.48
C ALA A 29 -0.01 2.28 26.79
N SER A 30 -0.46 3.14 27.70
CA SER A 30 -1.14 2.75 28.95
C SER A 30 -2.66 2.83 28.78
N LYS A 31 -3.39 2.18 29.67
CA LYS A 31 -4.86 2.26 29.68
C LYS A 31 -5.30 3.71 29.92
N GLY A 32 -6.06 4.26 28.98
CA GLY A 32 -6.53 5.65 29.01
C GLY A 32 -5.71 6.61 28.15
N ASP A 33 -4.58 6.17 27.59
CA ASP A 33 -3.78 7.00 26.70
C ASP A 33 -4.48 7.18 25.35
N THR A 34 -4.36 8.40 24.80
CA THR A 34 -4.65 8.65 23.38
C THR A 34 -3.35 8.53 22.60
N VAL A 35 -3.27 7.56 21.68
CA VAL A 35 -2.09 7.34 20.84
C VAL A 35 -2.37 7.57 19.37
N SER A 36 -1.39 8.14 18.66
CA SER A 36 -1.47 8.37 17.21
C SER A 36 -0.69 7.29 16.44
N LEU A 37 -1.40 6.61 15.54
CA LEU A 37 -0.85 5.64 14.59
C LEU A 37 -0.39 6.38 13.33
N SER A 38 0.87 6.82 13.32
CA SER A 38 1.42 7.51 12.15
C SER A 38 1.76 6.51 11.04
N CYS A 39 1.29 6.80 9.83
CA CYS A 39 1.67 6.07 8.62
C CYS A 39 2.03 7.04 7.50
N THR A 40 3.15 6.76 6.83
CA THR A 40 3.57 7.52 5.65
C THR A 40 3.54 6.61 4.43
N PHE A 41 2.94 7.11 3.36
CA PHE A 41 2.83 6.43 2.07
C PHE A 41 3.65 7.18 1.03
N ALA A 42 4.47 6.44 0.29
CA ALA A 42 5.10 6.93 -0.94
C ALA A 42 4.65 6.06 -2.10
N SER A 43 4.12 6.68 -3.14
CA SER A 43 3.72 5.99 -4.37
C SER A 43 4.50 6.52 -5.56
N THR A 44 4.81 5.64 -6.52
CA THR A 44 5.38 6.03 -7.80
C THR A 44 4.35 6.69 -8.74
N SER A 45 3.06 6.62 -8.40
CA SER A 45 1.99 7.37 -9.04
C SER A 45 1.48 8.49 -8.14
N THR A 46 0.83 9.49 -8.76
CA THR A 46 0.24 10.61 -8.03
C THR A 46 -0.93 10.13 -7.18
N PRO A 47 -0.93 10.37 -5.85
CA PRO A 47 -2.08 10.08 -5.01
C PRO A 47 -3.31 10.84 -5.50
N THR A 48 -4.46 10.17 -5.52
CA THR A 48 -5.73 10.79 -5.91
C THR A 48 -6.70 10.77 -4.73
N SER A 49 -7.79 11.54 -4.80
CA SER A 49 -8.86 11.52 -3.80
C SER A 49 -9.56 10.15 -3.66
N LYS A 50 -9.29 9.20 -4.56
CA LYS A 50 -9.79 7.82 -4.50
C LYS A 50 -8.96 6.92 -3.58
N MET A 51 -7.82 7.38 -3.06
CA MET A 51 -6.97 6.60 -2.17
C MET A 51 -7.62 6.46 -0.79
N THR A 52 -7.82 5.23 -0.33
CA THR A 52 -8.34 4.92 1.01
C THR A 52 -7.23 4.32 1.89
N VAL A 53 -7.33 4.55 3.19
CA VAL A 53 -6.41 3.97 4.19
C VAL A 53 -7.25 3.27 5.26
N ASP A 54 -7.16 1.95 5.28
CA ASP A 54 -7.85 1.11 6.25
C ASP A 54 -6.87 0.57 7.28
N TRP A 55 -7.28 0.56 8.55
CA TRP A 55 -6.48 0.05 9.67
C TRP A 55 -7.15 -1.17 10.28
N SER A 56 -6.38 -2.24 10.46
CA SER A 56 -6.83 -3.45 11.17
C SER A 56 -5.99 -3.69 12.42
N TYR A 57 -6.63 -3.98 13.54
CA TYR A 57 -5.97 -4.35 14.79
C TYR A 57 -6.30 -5.80 15.15
N LYS A 58 -5.27 -6.57 15.48
CA LYS A 58 -5.40 -7.94 16.01
C LYS A 58 -4.75 -8.01 17.39
N PRO A 59 -5.54 -8.18 18.47
CA PRO A 59 -5.01 -8.47 19.80
C PRO A 59 -4.15 -9.75 19.79
N GLN A 60 -3.04 -9.78 20.53
CA GLN A 60 -2.20 -10.98 20.65
C GLN A 60 -2.87 -12.06 21.49
N THR A 61 -3.41 -11.68 22.63
CA THR A 61 -4.34 -12.48 23.41
C THR A 61 -5.73 -12.20 22.84
N GLY A 62 -6.38 -13.21 22.25
CA GLY A 62 -7.78 -13.11 21.85
C GLY A 62 -8.53 -12.44 22.99
N GLY A 63 -9.27 -11.36 22.68
CA GLY A 63 -9.73 -10.37 23.65
C GLY A 63 -10.47 -10.95 24.87
N PRO A 64 -10.81 -10.12 25.87
CA PRO A 64 -11.32 -10.59 27.15
C PRO A 64 -12.39 -11.67 26.97
N THR A 65 -12.10 -12.89 27.46
CA THR A 65 -13.11 -13.93 27.62
C THR A 65 -14.04 -13.45 28.72
N HIS A 66 -15.24 -13.01 28.34
CA HIS A 66 -16.33 -12.71 29.25
C HIS A 66 -16.85 -14.00 29.91
#